data_AF-A0A6G8C2R6-F1
#
_entry.id   AF-A0A6G8C2R6-F1
#
_cell.length_a   1.000
_cell.length_b   1.000
_cell.length_c   1.000
_cell.angle_alpha   90.00
_cell.angle_beta   90.00
_cell.angle_gamma   90.00
#
_symmetry.space_group_name_H-M   'P 1'
#
loop_
_entity.id
_entity.type
_entity.pdbx_description
1 polymer ?
#
loop_
_entity_poly.entity_id
_entity_poly.type
_entity_poly.pdbx_seq_one_letter_code
_entity_poly.pdbx_strand_id
1 'polypeptide(L)'
;MKGHREERGGRKYPVWNRVNVIAWARETMVGEACQSLADTNAFKGRGTAQTLRQLVIEVDTVEASMTELSVITRKVPGLQIYLAEHRRSSDGYMALRWRGVGSRKHVSWEDAMAIYSCLPSAVRHWYEQANERALELNARHLRLRKATREVRQEVQRRQTHVFAKVIPVRGMSMA
;
A
#
# COMPACT_ATOMS: atom_id res chain seq x y z
N MET A 1 35.32 0.75 21.59
CA MET A 1 34.11 -0.04 21.90
C MET A 1 33.25 -0.12 20.64
N LYS A 2 33.20 -1.28 19.98
CA LYS A 2 32.38 -1.53 18.78
C LYS A 2 31.01 -2.06 19.23
N GLY A 3 29.98 -1.23 19.09
CA GLY A 3 28.60 -1.60 19.41
C GLY A 3 28.02 -2.49 18.32
N HIS A 4 27.61 -3.69 18.72
CA HIS A 4 26.92 -4.67 17.89
C HIS A 4 25.63 -4.08 17.29
N ARG A 5 25.54 -4.08 15.96
CA ARG A 5 24.33 -3.79 15.21
C ARG A 5 23.49 -5.06 15.19
N GLU A 6 22.44 -5.08 15.98
CA GLU A 6 21.48 -6.17 16.03
C GLU A 6 20.66 -6.18 14.72
N GLU A 7 20.99 -7.13 13.84
CA GLU A 7 20.24 -7.41 12.62
C GLU A 7 18.88 -8.00 12.99
N ARG A 8 17.86 -7.14 13.12
CA ARG A 8 16.47 -7.61 13.20
C ARG A 8 16.08 -8.21 11.85
N GLY A 9 16.08 -9.55 11.82
CA GLY A 9 15.76 -10.41 10.70
C GLY A 9 14.49 -9.98 9.96
N GLY A 10 14.68 -9.49 8.73
CA GLY A 10 13.61 -9.31 7.79
C GLY A 10 13.00 -10.67 7.46
N ARG A 11 11.74 -10.90 7.88
CA ARG A 11 10.93 -11.98 7.30
C ARG A 11 10.88 -11.75 5.80
N LYS A 12 11.73 -12.49 5.05
CA LYS A 12 11.72 -12.52 3.59
C LYS A 12 10.43 -13.20 3.17
N TYR A 13 9.38 -12.41 2.97
CA TYR A 13 8.20 -12.87 2.27
C TYR A 13 8.61 -13.40 0.88
N PRO A 14 8.00 -14.50 0.40
CA PRO A 14 8.40 -15.13 -0.86
C PRO A 14 8.26 -14.17 -2.06
N VAL A 15 9.02 -14.40 -3.13
CA VAL A 15 9.25 -13.44 -4.24
C VAL A 15 7.95 -13.02 -4.96
N TRP A 16 6.95 -13.89 -5.05
CA TRP A 16 5.60 -13.59 -5.56
C TRP A 16 4.80 -12.58 -4.71
N ASN A 17 5.32 -12.22 -3.53
CA ASN A 17 4.74 -11.24 -2.61
C ASN A 17 5.23 -9.80 -2.87
N ARG A 18 6.17 -9.61 -3.82
CA ARG A 18 6.66 -8.30 -4.30
C ARG A 18 5.83 -7.74 -5.46
N VAL A 19 4.68 -8.31 -5.77
CA VAL A 19 3.79 -7.71 -6.76
C VAL A 19 3.17 -6.46 -6.17
N ASN A 20 3.17 -5.36 -6.91
CA ASN A 20 2.40 -4.18 -6.54
C ASN A 20 0.91 -4.55 -6.56
N VAL A 21 0.35 -4.85 -5.39
CA VAL A 21 -1.04 -5.33 -5.26
C VAL A 21 -2.07 -4.31 -5.75
N ILE A 22 -1.71 -3.02 -5.75
CA ILE A 22 -2.58 -1.95 -6.28
C ILE A 22 -2.52 -1.92 -7.80
N ALA A 23 -1.35 -2.14 -8.40
CA ALA A 23 -1.23 -2.28 -9.86
C ALA A 23 -2.03 -3.50 -10.36
N TRP A 24 -1.88 -4.65 -9.68
CA TRP A 24 -2.68 -5.84 -9.96
C TRP A 24 -4.19 -5.57 -9.84
N ALA A 25 -4.63 -4.85 -8.80
CA ALA A 25 -6.05 -4.52 -8.63
C ALA A 25 -6.55 -3.64 -9.79
N ARG A 26 -5.76 -2.64 -10.21
CA ARG A 26 -6.07 -1.79 -11.38
C ARG A 26 -6.18 -2.60 -12.67
N GLU A 27 -5.22 -3.47 -12.95
CA GLU A 27 -5.22 -4.36 -14.12
C GLU A 27 -6.43 -5.30 -14.11
N THR A 28 -6.76 -5.89 -12.96
CA THR A 28 -7.91 -6.80 -12.81
C THR A 28 -9.22 -6.08 -13.12
N MET A 29 -9.39 -4.84 -12.66
CA MET A 29 -10.59 -4.05 -12.96
C MET A 29 -10.71 -3.68 -14.45
N VAL A 30 -9.59 -3.45 -15.14
CA VAL A 30 -9.59 -3.17 -16.59
C VAL A 30 -9.91 -4.43 -17.39
N GLY A 31 -9.36 -5.58 -16.99
CA GLY A 31 -9.65 -6.88 -17.62
C GLY A 31 -11.12 -7.31 -17.48
N GLU A 32 -11.75 -7.02 -16.34
CA GLU A 32 -13.17 -7.33 -16.12
C GLU A 32 -14.14 -6.38 -16.86
N ALA A 33 -13.68 -5.22 -17.35
CA ALA A 33 -14.48 -4.31 -18.16
C ALA A 33 -14.74 -4.85 -19.58
N CYS A 34 -13.90 -5.76 -20.06
CA CYS A 34 -14.05 -6.45 -21.35
C CYS A 34 -14.55 -7.88 -21.12
N GLN A 35 -15.87 -8.04 -20.98
CA GLN A 35 -16.62 -9.30 -21.08
C GLN A 35 -15.92 -10.57 -20.54
N SER A 36 -16.04 -10.81 -19.24
CA SER A 36 -15.89 -12.17 -18.71
C SER A 36 -17.20 -12.95 -18.91
N LEU A 37 -17.21 -13.88 -19.86
CA LEU A 37 -18.24 -14.92 -20.05
C LEU A 37 -18.40 -15.86 -18.82
N ALA A 38 -17.68 -15.64 -17.72
CA ALA A 38 -17.82 -16.38 -16.46
C ALA A 38 -18.81 -15.75 -15.47
N ASP A 39 -19.51 -14.68 -15.86
CA ASP A 39 -20.42 -13.91 -15.00
C ASP A 39 -21.87 -14.44 -14.97
N THR A 40 -22.06 -15.76 -14.97
CA THR A 40 -23.40 -16.39 -14.90
C THR A 40 -23.95 -16.57 -13.48
N ASN A 41 -23.26 -16.10 -12.44
CA ASN A 41 -23.78 -16.13 -11.07
C ASN A 41 -23.88 -14.72 -10.48
N ALA A 42 -25.10 -14.16 -10.56
CA ALA A 42 -25.48 -12.81 -10.11
C ALA A 42 -25.14 -12.46 -8.65
N PHE A 43 -24.68 -13.42 -7.84
CA PHE A 43 -24.37 -13.24 -6.42
C PHE A 43 -22.89 -13.39 -6.03
N LYS A 44 -21.95 -13.73 -6.94
CA LYS A 44 -20.57 -14.10 -6.53
C LYS A 44 -19.42 -13.33 -7.21
N GLY A 45 -19.60 -12.77 -8.40
CA GLY A 45 -18.55 -12.02 -9.13
C GLY A 45 -18.49 -10.52 -8.79
N ARG A 46 -19.65 -9.87 -8.67
CA ARG A 46 -19.76 -8.40 -8.51
C ARG A 46 -19.15 -7.85 -7.21
N GLY A 47 -19.21 -8.62 -6.12
CA GLY A 47 -18.73 -8.18 -4.80
C GLY A 47 -17.22 -7.93 -4.78
N THR A 48 -16.43 -8.87 -5.31
CA THR A 48 -14.96 -8.76 -5.31
C THR A 48 -14.49 -7.57 -6.15
N ALA A 49 -15.06 -7.40 -7.36
CA ALA A 49 -14.73 -6.28 -8.25
C ALA A 49 -15.06 -4.91 -7.62
N GLN A 50 -16.22 -4.81 -6.97
CA GLN A 50 -16.63 -3.60 -6.27
C GLN A 50 -15.72 -3.31 -5.06
N THR A 51 -15.37 -4.33 -4.28
CA THR A 51 -14.42 -4.20 -3.17
C THR A 51 -13.05 -3.73 -3.66
N LEU A 52 -12.54 -4.27 -4.78
CA LEU A 52 -11.27 -3.82 -5.36
C LEU A 52 -11.33 -2.36 -5.81
N ARG A 53 -12.41 -1.93 -6.48
CA ARG A 53 -12.63 -0.52 -6.85
C ARG A 53 -12.57 0.39 -5.63
N GLN A 54 -13.30 0.04 -4.58
CA GLN A 54 -13.34 0.83 -3.35
C GLN A 54 -11.96 0.93 -2.69
N LEU A 55 -11.24 -0.19 -2.58
CA LEU A 55 -9.90 -0.21 -2.01
C LEU A 55 -8.90 0.63 -2.81
N VAL A 56 -8.99 0.62 -4.14
CA VAL A 56 -8.12 1.45 -5.00
C VAL A 56 -8.43 2.94 -4.82
N ILE A 57 -9.71 3.32 -4.81
CA ILE A 57 -10.14 4.71 -4.56
C ILE A 57 -9.63 5.20 -3.20
N GLU A 58 -9.75 4.37 -2.17
CA GLU A 58 -9.26 4.73 -0.83
C GLU A 58 -7.74 4.86 -0.76
N VAL A 59 -7.00 4.01 -1.48
CA VAL A 59 -5.54 4.16 -1.59
C VAL A 59 -5.20 5.47 -2.30
N ASP A 60 -5.84 5.77 -3.42
CA ASP A 60 -5.60 7.01 -4.17
C ASP A 60 -5.92 8.25 -3.31
N THR A 61 -6.99 8.19 -2.52
CA THR A 61 -7.35 9.24 -1.56
C THR A 61 -6.26 9.42 -0.49
N VAL A 62 -5.76 8.33 0.08
CA VAL A 62 -4.69 8.40 1.09
C VAL A 62 -3.38 8.89 0.47
N GLU A 63 -3.03 8.45 -0.73
CA GLU A 63 -1.83 8.92 -1.44
C GLU A 63 -1.93 10.42 -1.73
N ALA A 64 -3.10 10.92 -2.15
CA ALA A 64 -3.32 12.35 -2.34
C ALA A 64 -3.16 13.16 -1.04
N SER A 65 -3.75 12.70 0.07
CA SER A 65 -3.58 13.34 1.38
C SER A 65 -2.11 13.34 1.86
N MET A 66 -1.35 12.28 1.54
CA MET A 66 0.08 12.25 1.85
C MET A 66 0.85 13.30 1.04
N THR A 67 0.58 13.39 -0.27
CA THR A 67 1.20 14.40 -1.13
C THR A 67 0.85 15.82 -0.68
N GLU A 68 -0.40 16.06 -0.30
CA GLU A 68 -0.83 17.35 0.25
C GLU A 68 -0.05 17.71 1.52
N LEU A 69 0.05 16.79 2.49
CA LEU A 69 0.81 17.02 3.72
C LEU A 69 2.31 17.25 3.46
N SER A 70 2.90 16.52 2.52
CA SER A 70 4.27 16.71 2.02
C SER A 70 4.46 18.12 1.44
N VAL A 71 3.51 18.62 0.65
CA VAL A 71 3.55 19.98 0.09
C VAL A 71 3.39 21.05 1.17
N ILE A 72 2.43 20.89 2.08
CA ILE A 72 2.17 21.84 3.16
C ILE A 72 3.42 22.00 4.03
N THR A 73 4.06 20.88 4.43
CA THR A 73 5.25 20.93 5.29
C THR A 73 6.48 21.56 4.64
N ARG A 74 6.57 21.56 3.30
CA ARG A 74 7.65 22.26 2.59
C ARG A 74 7.46 23.77 2.49
N LYS A 75 6.22 24.25 2.58
CA LYS A 75 5.89 25.67 2.39
C LYS A 75 6.12 26.51 3.64
N VAL A 76 6.35 25.90 4.79
CA VAL A 76 6.48 26.64 6.05
C VAL A 76 7.89 27.27 6.12
N PRO A 77 8.02 28.61 6.06
CA PRO A 77 9.32 29.29 5.94
C PRO A 77 10.17 29.16 7.21
N GLY A 78 11.49 29.18 7.06
CA GLY A 78 12.45 29.21 8.17
C GLY A 78 12.70 27.87 8.86
N LEU A 79 12.20 26.78 8.31
CA LEU A 79 12.24 25.48 8.96
C LEU A 79 13.22 24.50 8.31
N GLN A 80 13.86 23.70 9.16
CA GLN A 80 14.97 22.82 8.80
C GLN A 80 14.54 21.39 8.42
N ILE A 81 13.26 21.05 8.58
CA ILE A 81 12.73 19.70 8.28
C ILE A 81 11.34 19.75 7.63
N TYR A 82 11.05 18.77 6.77
CA TYR A 82 9.77 18.61 6.09
C TYR A 82 9.42 17.13 5.90
N LEU A 83 8.14 16.83 5.65
CA LEU A 83 7.72 15.47 5.29
C LEU A 83 7.96 15.25 3.80
N ALA A 84 8.66 14.16 3.49
CA ALA A 84 8.90 13.73 2.13
C ALA A 84 8.21 12.40 1.85
N GLU A 85 7.62 12.31 0.67
CA GLU A 85 7.14 11.05 0.12
C GLU A 85 8.30 10.10 -0.15
N HIS A 86 8.18 8.87 0.35
CA HIS A 86 9.08 7.78 0.06
C HIS A 86 8.29 6.65 -0.57
N ARG A 87 8.47 6.47 -1.89
CA ARG A 87 7.87 5.37 -2.64
C ARG A 87 8.87 4.24 -2.81
N ARG A 88 8.47 3.03 -2.44
CA ARG A 88 9.27 1.82 -2.63
C ARG A 88 9.01 1.27 -4.02
N SER A 89 10.04 1.22 -4.86
CA SER A 89 9.93 0.75 -6.25
C SER A 89 9.46 -0.70 -6.35
N SER A 90 9.83 -1.55 -5.40
CA SER A 90 9.58 -2.99 -5.47
C SER A 90 8.10 -3.37 -5.36
N ASP A 91 7.31 -2.64 -4.58
CA ASP A 91 5.90 -2.99 -4.31
C ASP A 91 4.94 -1.79 -4.44
N GLY A 92 5.45 -0.58 -4.67
CA GLY A 92 4.65 0.64 -4.73
C GLY A 92 4.18 1.15 -3.37
N TYR A 93 4.69 0.62 -2.25
CA TYR A 93 4.39 1.15 -0.92
C TYR A 93 4.84 2.60 -0.80
N MET A 94 3.99 3.46 -0.25
CA MET A 94 4.27 4.87 -0.02
C MET A 94 4.21 5.15 1.48
N ALA A 95 5.17 5.96 1.95
CA ALA A 95 5.17 6.47 3.30
C ALA A 95 5.72 7.89 3.34
N LEU A 96 5.24 8.67 4.30
CA LEU A 96 5.80 9.95 4.67
C LEU A 96 6.96 9.75 5.66
N ARG A 97 8.07 10.43 5.41
CA ARG A 97 9.26 10.44 6.28
C ARG A 97 9.82 11.85 6.42
N TRP A 98 10.24 12.20 7.63
CA TRP A 98 10.94 13.45 7.89
C TRP A 98 12.28 13.50 7.16
N ARG A 99 12.60 14.66 6.59
CA ARG A 99 13.88 14.97 5.95
C ARG A 99 14.35 16.35 6.36
N GLY A 100 15.66 16.50 6.49
CA GLY A 100 16.30 17.81 6.64
C GLY A 100 16.31 18.60 5.33
N VAL A 101 16.20 19.91 5.41
CA VAL A 101 16.44 20.83 4.29
C VAL A 101 17.88 20.69 3.83
N GLY A 102 18.10 20.68 2.51
CA GLY A 102 19.42 20.45 1.92
C GLY A 102 19.96 19.02 2.03
N SER A 103 19.24 18.11 2.70
CA SER A 103 19.63 16.71 2.87
C SER A 103 18.62 15.75 2.25
N ARG A 104 19.13 14.66 1.68
CA ARG A 104 18.30 13.52 1.25
C ARG A 104 18.12 12.48 2.35
N LYS A 105 18.81 12.63 3.49
CA LYS A 105 18.75 11.69 4.61
C LYS A 105 17.41 11.83 5.34
N HIS A 106 16.86 10.69 5.75
CA HIS A 106 15.70 10.67 6.65
C HIS A 106 16.17 11.03 8.05
N VAL A 107 15.31 11.75 8.76
CA VAL A 107 15.52 12.15 10.16
C VAL A 107 14.51 11.36 10.98
N SER A 108 14.93 10.79 12.10
CA SER A 108 13.99 10.17 13.04
C SER A 108 13.08 11.26 13.64
N TRP A 109 11.93 10.88 14.20
CA TRP A 109 11.11 11.87 14.88
C TRP A 109 11.83 12.40 16.12
N GLU A 110 12.56 11.53 16.82
CA GLU A 110 13.39 11.84 17.99
C GLU A 110 14.45 12.90 17.67
N ASP A 111 15.18 12.72 16.57
CA ASP A 111 16.20 13.67 16.09
C ASP A 111 15.56 14.97 15.60
N ALA A 112 14.38 14.89 14.98
CA ALA A 112 13.60 16.07 14.65
C ALA A 112 13.25 16.85 15.93
N MET A 113 12.92 16.18 17.05
CA MET A 113 12.59 16.86 18.31
C MET A 113 13.69 17.72 18.87
N ALA A 114 14.93 17.23 18.78
CA ALA A 114 16.08 18.00 19.22
C ALA A 114 16.18 19.34 18.48
N ILE A 115 15.80 19.38 17.20
CA ILE A 115 15.83 20.59 16.37
C ILE A 115 14.70 21.56 16.75
N TYR A 116 13.49 21.05 17.04
CA TYR A 116 12.33 21.91 17.27
C TYR A 116 12.06 22.26 18.74
N SER A 117 12.77 21.69 19.70
CA SER A 117 12.65 22.04 21.13
C SER A 117 12.88 23.53 21.39
N CYS A 118 13.65 24.18 20.52
CA CYS A 118 13.96 25.62 20.56
C CYS A 118 12.93 26.50 19.81
N LEU A 119 11.89 25.92 19.20
CA LEU A 119 10.88 26.67 18.43
C LEU A 119 9.71 27.17 19.31
N PRO A 120 9.02 28.24 18.87
CA PRO A 120 7.79 28.71 19.51
C PRO A 120 6.75 27.58 19.66
N SER A 121 5.98 27.61 20.76
CA SER A 121 5.02 26.57 21.11
C SER A 121 4.02 26.28 19.98
N ALA A 122 3.50 27.31 19.30
CA ALA A 122 2.57 27.15 18.19
C ALA A 122 3.17 26.33 17.02
N VAL A 123 4.44 26.56 16.72
CA VAL A 123 5.16 25.84 15.64
C VAL A 123 5.41 24.39 16.04
N ARG A 124 5.76 24.13 17.31
CA ARG A 124 5.92 22.77 17.85
C ARG A 124 4.63 21.95 17.77
N HIS A 125 3.52 22.50 18.25
CA HIS A 125 2.21 21.82 18.19
C HIS A 125 1.79 21.52 16.76
N TRP A 126 2.09 22.41 15.82
CA TRP A 126 1.81 22.19 14.41
C TRP A 126 2.61 20.99 13.86
N TYR A 127 3.89 20.85 14.22
CA TYR A 127 4.72 19.72 13.83
C TYR A 127 4.28 18.40 14.46
N GLU A 128 3.88 18.42 15.73
CA GLU A 128 3.32 17.26 16.42
C GLU A 128 2.07 16.76 15.70
N GLN A 129 1.14 17.67 15.36
CA GLN A 129 -0.05 17.34 14.57
C GLN A 129 0.31 16.80 13.18
N ALA A 130 1.28 17.40 12.49
CA ALA A 130 1.74 16.92 11.19
C ALA A 130 2.34 15.51 11.28
N ASN A 131 3.09 15.22 12.35
CA ASN A 131 3.68 13.91 12.60
C ASN A 131 2.60 12.85 12.90
N GLU A 132 1.65 13.16 13.77
CA GLU A 132 0.51 12.29 14.07
C GLU A 132 -0.27 11.96 12.80
N ARG A 133 -0.56 12.98 11.98
CA ARG A 133 -1.25 12.80 10.71
C ARG A 133 -0.45 11.93 9.73
N ALA A 134 0.87 12.12 9.67
CA ALA A 134 1.74 11.29 8.84
C ALA A 134 1.73 9.82 9.27
N LEU A 135 1.79 9.55 10.59
CA LEU A 135 1.70 8.21 11.15
C LEU A 135 0.36 7.55 10.82
N GLU A 136 -0.74 8.29 10.97
CA GLU A 136 -2.09 7.81 10.65
C GLU A 136 -2.22 7.45 9.16
N LEU A 137 -1.79 8.35 8.26
CA LEU A 137 -1.80 8.12 6.82
C LEU A 137 -0.93 6.90 6.44
N ASN A 138 0.28 6.81 6.98
CA ASN A 138 1.19 5.68 6.76
C ASN A 138 0.55 4.35 7.18
N ALA A 139 -0.10 4.32 8.35
CA ALA A 139 -0.80 3.16 8.85
C ALA A 139 -2.02 2.80 7.99
N ARG A 140 -2.80 3.80 7.55
CA ARG A 140 -3.97 3.59 6.68
C ARG A 140 -3.56 3.03 5.33
N HIS A 141 -2.51 3.58 4.70
CA HIS A 141 -1.96 3.04 3.44
C HIS A 141 -1.55 1.57 3.58
N LEU A 142 -0.85 1.24 4.66
CA LEU A 142 -0.42 -0.13 4.93
C LEU A 142 -1.62 -1.08 5.13
N ARG A 143 -2.66 -0.66 5.87
CA ARG A 143 -3.88 -1.44 6.08
C ARG A 143 -4.63 -1.69 4.77
N LEU A 144 -4.82 -0.67 3.94
CA LEU A 144 -5.50 -0.80 2.66
C LEU A 144 -4.79 -1.77 1.73
N ARG A 145 -3.46 -1.67 1.64
CA ARG A 145 -2.65 -2.62 0.86
C ARG A 145 -2.73 -4.05 1.39
N LYS A 146 -2.82 -4.23 2.71
CA LYS A 146 -3.05 -5.55 3.31
C LYS A 146 -4.41 -6.10 2.90
N ALA A 147 -5.48 -5.30 2.97
CA ALA A 147 -6.81 -5.69 2.52
C ALA A 147 -6.84 -6.07 1.02
N THR A 148 -6.19 -5.27 0.16
CA THR A 148 -6.08 -5.62 -1.28
C THR A 148 -5.35 -6.95 -1.48
N ARG A 149 -4.30 -7.24 -0.70
CA ARG A 149 -3.59 -8.52 -0.75
C ARG A 149 -4.48 -9.68 -0.32
N GLU A 150 -5.29 -9.51 0.72
CA GLU A 150 -6.23 -10.53 1.19
C GLU A 150 -7.27 -10.86 0.12
N VAL A 151 -7.82 -9.85 -0.55
CA VAL A 151 -8.73 -10.05 -1.71
C VAL A 151 -8.02 -10.80 -2.84
N ARG A 152 -6.78 -10.44 -3.17
CA ARG A 152 -5.98 -11.15 -4.19
C ARG A 152 -5.81 -12.63 -3.86
N GLN A 153 -5.49 -12.95 -2.62
CA GLN A 153 -5.30 -14.34 -2.17
C GLN A 153 -6.60 -15.14 -2.28
N GLU A 154 -7.73 -14.52 -1.95
CA GLU A 154 -9.05 -15.14 -2.08
C GLU A 154 -9.40 -15.44 -3.55
N VAL A 155 -9.15 -14.49 -4.46
CA VAL A 155 -9.33 -14.70 -5.90
C VAL A 155 -8.47 -15.85 -6.41
N GLN A 156 -7.19 -15.89 -6.04
CA GLN A 156 -6.27 -16.94 -6.45
C GLN A 156 -6.70 -18.32 -5.96
N ARG A 157 -7.12 -18.44 -4.68
CA ARG A 157 -7.61 -19.69 -4.11
C ARG A 157 -8.81 -20.23 -4.89
N ARG A 158 -9.76 -19.38 -5.25
CA ARG A 158 -10.95 -19.78 -6.02
C ARG A 158 -10.62 -20.30 -7.41
N GLN A 159 -9.66 -19.68 -8.09
CA GLN A 159 -9.23 -20.12 -9.43
C GLN A 159 -8.60 -21.52 -9.41
N THR A 160 -7.86 -21.88 -8.35
CA THR A 160 -7.21 -23.19 -8.23
C THR A 160 -8.19 -24.36 -8.08
N HIS A 161 -9.43 -24.13 -7.64
CA HIS A 161 -10.41 -25.20 -7.38
C HIS A 161 -11.28 -25.60 -8.58
N VAL A 162 -11.14 -24.95 -9.74
CA VAL A 162 -11.89 -25.33 -10.95
C VAL A 162 -11.10 -26.38 -11.76
N PHE A 163 -11.10 -27.62 -11.29
CA PHE A 163 -10.66 -28.75 -12.13
C PHE A 163 -11.82 -29.16 -13.06
N ALA A 164 -11.56 -29.17 -14.36
CA ALA A 164 -12.49 -29.70 -15.35
C ALA A 164 -12.80 -31.17 -15.01
N LYS A 165 -14.10 -31.51 -14.86
CA LYS A 165 -14.51 -32.91 -14.81
C LYS A 165 -14.14 -33.54 -16.15
N VAL A 166 -13.24 -34.53 -16.13
CA VAL A 166 -12.97 -35.38 -17.30
C VAL A 166 -14.29 -36.06 -17.66
N ILE A 167 -14.82 -35.77 -18.85
CA ILE A 167 -16.00 -36.46 -19.37
C ILE A 167 -15.51 -37.83 -19.86
N PRO A 168 -15.90 -38.96 -19.25
CA PRO A 168 -15.53 -40.27 -19.76
C PRO A 168 -16.20 -40.47 -21.11
N VAL A 169 -15.37 -40.69 -22.15
CA VAL A 169 -15.85 -41.05 -23.48
C VAL A 169 -16.47 -42.45 -23.37
N ARG A 170 -17.79 -42.55 -23.54
CA ARG A 170 -18.52 -43.83 -23.52
C ARG A 170 -18.04 -44.64 -24.72
N GLY A 171 -17.30 -45.71 -24.48
CA GLY A 171 -16.88 -46.64 -25.53
C GLY A 171 -18.10 -47.20 -26.26
N MET A 172 -18.22 -46.88 -27.55
CA MET A 172 -19.11 -47.58 -28.47
C MET A 172 -18.59 -49.00 -28.63
N SER A 173 -19.28 -49.96 -28.02
CA SER A 173 -19.13 -51.37 -28.31
C SER A 173 -19.63 -51.60 -29.73
N MET A 174 -18.73 -51.89 -30.67
CA MET A 174 -19.11 -52.44 -31.96
C MET A 174 -19.34 -53.94 -31.77
N ALA A 175 -20.58 -54.35 -31.99
CA ALA A 175 -20.95 -55.74 -32.26
C ALA A 175 -20.88 -55.97 -33.77
#